data_AF-A0A922T722-F1
#
_entry.id   AF-A0A922T722-F1
#
_cell.length_a   1.000
_cell.length_b   1.000
_cell.length_c   1.000
_cell.angle_alpha   90.00
_cell.angle_beta   90.00
_cell.angle_gamma   90.00
#
_symmetry.space_group_name_H-M   'P 1'
#
loop_
_entity.id
_entity.type
_entity.pdbx_description
1 polymer ?
#
loop_
_entity_poly.entity_id
_entity_poly.type
_entity_poly.pdbx_seq_one_letter_code
_entity_poly.pdbx_strand_id
1 'polypeptide(L)'
;MPDRINTRLATRTAEMLALPHQVCRRRDCRRNNACSWHRNANGEPCCLINLTAEQRAIFDDVYRAARFAQGFLGTNPEYFQAQAGEQRELDDLAIAIARKSRDRFNRAKWDAAWRARERQARTRGEGGRG
;
A
#
# COMPACT_ATOMS: atom_id res chain seq x y z
N MET A 1 -21.79 -12.06 -2.31
CA MET A 1 -20.54 -12.40 -3.01
C MET A 1 -19.48 -11.45 -2.47
N PRO A 2 -18.34 -11.90 -1.92
CA PRO A 2 -17.30 -10.95 -1.51
C PRO A 2 -16.80 -10.21 -2.75
N ASP A 3 -16.69 -8.89 -2.65
CA ASP A 3 -16.24 -8.05 -3.75
C ASP A 3 -14.85 -8.50 -4.23
N ARG A 4 -14.66 -8.56 -5.55
CA ARG A 4 -13.35 -8.88 -6.13
C ARG A 4 -12.35 -7.79 -5.72
N ILE A 5 -11.25 -8.20 -5.10
CA ILE A 5 -10.20 -7.25 -4.74
C ILE A 5 -9.39 -6.88 -5.99
N ASN A 6 -8.86 -5.66 -6.02
CA ASN A 6 -7.90 -5.25 -7.05
C ASN A 6 -6.61 -6.08 -6.89
N THR A 7 -6.44 -7.10 -7.74
CA THR A 7 -5.32 -8.05 -7.70
C THR A 7 -3.96 -7.35 -7.68
N ARG A 8 -3.75 -6.34 -8.54
CA ARG A 8 -2.45 -5.68 -8.65
C ARG A 8 -2.11 -4.90 -7.38
N LEU A 9 -3.09 -4.20 -6.81
CA LEU A 9 -2.92 -3.49 -5.54
C LEU A 9 -2.70 -4.49 -4.38
N ALA A 10 -3.45 -5.58 -4.35
CA ALA A 10 -3.33 -6.62 -3.34
C ALA A 10 -1.96 -7.31 -3.37
N THR A 11 -1.45 -7.63 -4.56
CA THR A 11 -0.10 -8.18 -4.73
C THR A 11 0.96 -7.21 -4.22
N ARG A 12 0.90 -5.92 -4.61
CA ARG A 12 1.86 -4.92 -4.10
C ARG A 12 1.77 -4.74 -2.59
N THR A 13 0.58 -4.85 -2.02
CA THR A 13 0.37 -4.83 -0.56
C THR A 13 1.08 -6.01 0.09
N ALA A 14 0.85 -7.23 -0.41
CA ALA A 14 1.48 -8.43 0.12
C ALA A 14 3.01 -8.40 0.01
N GLU A 15 3.55 -7.89 -1.10
CA GLU A 15 5.00 -7.75 -1.31
C GLU A 15 5.65 -6.76 -0.34
N MET A 16 5.00 -5.60 -0.08
CA MET A 16 5.51 -4.59 0.85
C MET A 16 5.46 -5.08 2.30
N LEU A 17 4.52 -5.96 2.64
CA LEU A 17 4.46 -6.67 3.92
C LEU A 17 5.33 -7.94 3.96
N ALA A 18 6.13 -8.20 2.92
CA ALA A 18 6.99 -9.38 2.79
C ALA A 18 6.27 -10.74 2.93
N LEU A 19 4.96 -10.79 2.74
CA LEU A 19 4.16 -12.03 2.87
C LEU A 19 4.61 -13.14 1.92
N PRO A 20 4.99 -12.87 0.65
CA PRO A 20 5.50 -13.91 -0.22
C PRO A 20 6.74 -14.61 0.36
N HIS A 21 7.63 -13.87 1.02
CA HIS A 21 8.81 -14.42 1.69
C HIS A 21 8.45 -15.20 2.96
N GLN A 22 7.54 -14.65 3.78
CA GLN A 22 7.25 -15.18 5.12
C GLN A 22 6.30 -16.37 5.13
N VAL A 23 5.22 -16.34 4.36
CA VAL A 23 4.11 -17.31 4.52
C VAL A 23 3.77 -18.11 3.26
N CYS A 24 4.32 -17.73 2.10
CA CYS A 24 3.97 -18.43 0.86
C CYS A 24 4.62 -19.81 0.76
N ARG A 25 3.81 -20.82 0.42
CA ARG A 25 4.31 -22.19 0.21
C ARG A 25 5.07 -22.39 -1.10
N ARG A 26 4.94 -21.48 -2.08
CA ARG A 26 5.66 -21.58 -3.36
C ARG A 26 7.08 -21.04 -3.25
N ARG A 27 8.07 -21.86 -3.65
CA ARG A 27 9.50 -21.54 -3.57
C ARG A 27 9.87 -20.26 -4.33
N ASP A 28 9.36 -20.10 -5.55
CA ASP A 28 9.70 -18.93 -6.37
C ASP A 28 9.18 -17.63 -5.79
N CYS A 29 7.98 -17.67 -5.18
CA CYS A 29 7.42 -16.52 -4.49
C CYS A 29 8.26 -16.12 -3.28
N ARG A 30 8.74 -17.10 -2.50
CA ARG A 30 9.62 -16.84 -1.34
C ARG A 30 10.96 -16.23 -1.74
N ARG A 31 11.57 -16.74 -2.81
CA ARG A 31 12.89 -16.28 -3.28
C ARG A 31 12.86 -14.85 -3.84
N ASN A 32 11.77 -14.50 -4.51
CA ASN A 32 11.65 -13.21 -5.20
C ASN A 32 10.87 -12.15 -4.41
N ASN A 33 10.37 -12.50 -3.22
CA ASN A 33 9.41 -11.72 -2.44
C ASN A 33 8.25 -11.17 -3.31
N ALA A 34 7.73 -12.00 -4.22
CA ALA A 34 6.72 -11.60 -5.20
C ALA A 34 5.68 -12.71 -5.39
N CYS A 35 4.39 -12.37 -5.23
CA CYS A 35 3.31 -13.33 -5.46
C CYS A 35 2.80 -13.23 -6.90
N SER A 36 3.28 -14.13 -7.76
CA SER A 36 2.82 -14.23 -9.16
C SER A 36 1.50 -15.00 -9.32
N TRP A 37 0.99 -15.60 -8.25
CA TRP A 37 -0.18 -16.47 -8.28
C TRP A 37 -1.34 -15.83 -7.50
N HIS A 38 -2.49 -15.72 -8.16
CA HIS A 38 -3.71 -15.18 -7.58
C HIS A 38 -4.88 -16.14 -7.79
N ARG A 39 -5.88 -16.07 -6.92
CA ARG A 39 -7.10 -16.87 -6.99
C ARG A 39 -8.07 -16.26 -8.00
N ASN A 40 -8.51 -17.05 -8.97
CA ASN A 40 -9.46 -16.60 -10.00
C ASN A 40 -10.83 -16.19 -9.42
N ALA A 41 -11.21 -16.75 -8.27
CA ALA A 41 -12.52 -16.49 -7.66
C ALA A 41 -12.67 -15.04 -7.17
N ASN A 42 -11.65 -14.48 -6.53
CA ASN A 42 -11.72 -13.19 -5.83
C ASN A 42 -10.52 -12.24 -6.12
N GLY A 43 -9.53 -12.68 -6.89
CA GLY A 43 -8.33 -11.89 -7.21
C GLY A 43 -7.27 -11.89 -6.12
N GLU A 44 -7.43 -12.68 -5.05
CA GLU A 44 -6.50 -12.68 -3.91
C GLU A 44 -5.14 -13.31 -4.24
N PRO A 45 -4.01 -12.69 -3.82
CA PRO A 45 -2.71 -13.35 -3.83
C PRO A 45 -2.74 -14.67 -3.07
N CYS A 46 -2.11 -15.70 -3.62
CA CYS A 46 -2.09 -17.04 -3.02
C CYS A 46 -1.43 -17.08 -1.64
N CYS A 47 -0.58 -16.11 -1.27
CA CYS A 47 0.01 -16.07 0.08
C CYS A 47 -1.03 -15.84 1.18
N LEU A 48 -2.16 -15.17 0.89
CA LEU A 48 -3.16 -14.79 1.90
C LEU A 48 -3.86 -15.98 2.56
N ILE A 49 -3.93 -17.14 1.89
CA ILE A 49 -4.52 -18.35 2.50
C ILE A 49 -3.69 -18.90 3.67
N ASN A 50 -2.41 -18.54 3.76
CA ASN A 50 -1.54 -19.04 4.81
C ASN A 50 -1.47 -18.10 6.02
N LEU A 51 -2.27 -17.03 6.02
CA LEU A 51 -2.33 -16.10 7.14
C LEU A 51 -3.26 -16.60 8.24
N THR A 52 -2.91 -16.30 9.49
CA THR A 52 -3.88 -16.34 10.59
C THR A 52 -4.91 -15.21 10.43
N ALA A 53 -6.01 -15.27 11.19
CA ALA A 53 -7.02 -14.23 11.16
C ALA A 53 -6.45 -12.83 11.52
N GLU A 54 -5.54 -12.78 12.49
CA GLU A 54 -4.87 -11.54 12.92
C GLU A 54 -3.97 -10.96 11.83
N GLN A 55 -3.12 -11.81 11.22
CA GLN A 55 -2.26 -11.38 10.11
C GLN A 55 -3.09 -10.94 8.90
N ARG A 56 -4.23 -11.60 8.66
CA ARG A 56 -5.16 -11.22 7.62
C ARG A 56 -5.78 -9.86 7.87
N ALA A 57 -6.18 -9.55 9.11
CA ALA A 57 -6.71 -8.24 9.47
C ALA A 57 -5.69 -7.12 9.19
N ILE A 58 -4.42 -7.32 9.55
CA ILE A 58 -3.32 -6.37 9.25
C ILE A 58 -3.19 -6.16 7.74
N PHE A 59 -3.21 -7.23 6.95
CA PHE A 59 -3.19 -7.12 5.48
C PHE A 59 -4.39 -6.30 4.98
N ASP A 60 -5.60 -6.59 5.46
CA ASP A 60 -6.82 -5.94 5.02
C ASP A 60 -6.83 -4.43 5.37
N ASP A 61 -6.25 -4.04 6.51
CA ASP A 61 -6.12 -2.64 6.91
C ASP A 61 -5.15 -1.88 6.00
N VAL A 62 -3.97 -2.43 5.75
CA VAL A 62 -2.99 -1.84 4.83
C VAL A 62 -3.54 -1.80 3.40
N TYR A 63 -4.24 -2.84 2.97
CA TYR A 63 -4.89 -2.89 1.65
C TYR A 63 -5.97 -1.80 1.52
N ARG A 64 -6.81 -1.63 2.54
CA ARG A 64 -7.84 -0.57 2.56
C ARG A 64 -7.22 0.82 2.49
N ALA A 65 -6.16 1.08 3.27
CA ALA A 65 -5.44 2.34 3.22
C ALA A 65 -4.82 2.59 1.83
N ALA A 66 -4.18 1.58 1.23
CA ALA A 66 -3.61 1.69 -0.11
C ALA A 66 -4.69 1.90 -1.21
N ARG A 67 -5.86 1.27 -1.06
CA ARG A 67 -6.99 1.46 -1.98
C ARG A 67 -7.57 2.87 -1.87
N PHE A 68 -7.65 3.39 -0.65
CA PHE A 68 -8.05 4.76 -0.38
C PHE A 68 -7.05 5.76 -1.00
N ALA A 69 -5.74 5.57 -0.79
CA ALA A 69 -4.68 6.37 -1.43
C ALA A 69 -4.72 6.31 -2.95
N GLN A 70 -5.03 5.15 -3.54
CA GLN A 70 -5.16 5.00 -4.98
C GLN A 70 -6.33 5.82 -5.56
N GLY A 71 -7.44 5.94 -4.84
CA GLY A 71 -8.64 6.66 -5.30
C GLY A 71 -8.61 8.17 -5.03
N PHE A 72 -8.02 8.60 -3.91
CA PHE A 72 -8.19 9.96 -3.40
C PHE A 72 -6.93 10.83 -3.47
N LEU A 73 -5.72 10.25 -3.51
CA LEU A 73 -4.52 11.07 -3.53
C LEU A 73 -4.45 11.88 -4.84
N GLY A 74 -4.32 13.21 -4.71
CA GLY A 74 -4.35 14.15 -5.83
C GLY A 74 -5.70 14.79 -6.12
N THR A 75 -6.79 14.30 -5.51
CA THR A 75 -8.12 14.96 -5.51
C THR A 75 -8.41 15.52 -4.12
N ASN A 76 -8.24 14.69 -3.09
CA ASN A 76 -8.50 15.02 -1.68
C ASN A 76 -7.24 14.73 -0.85
N PRO A 77 -6.16 15.51 -1.02
CA PRO A 77 -4.88 15.26 -0.36
C PRO A 77 -4.92 15.43 1.17
N GLU A 78 -5.92 16.11 1.71
CA GLU A 78 -6.14 16.35 3.15
C GLU A 78 -6.18 15.06 3.98
N TYR A 79 -6.66 13.96 3.40
CA TYR A 79 -6.67 12.66 4.08
C TYR A 79 -5.29 12.06 4.32
N PHE A 80 -4.25 12.59 3.68
CA PHE A 80 -2.88 12.10 3.75
C PHE A 80 -1.94 13.20 4.26
N GLN A 81 -2.37 13.97 5.26
CA GLN A 81 -1.59 15.06 5.85
C GLN A 81 -1.07 14.73 7.25
N ALA A 82 -1.13 13.47 7.70
CA ALA A 82 -0.48 13.08 8.95
C ALA A 82 1.01 13.49 8.90
N GLN A 83 1.50 14.07 10.00
CA GLN A 83 2.82 14.67 10.06
C GLN A 83 3.83 13.81 10.83
N ALA A 84 3.37 12.99 11.78
CA ALA A 84 4.20 12.11 12.59
C ALA A 84 3.38 10.93 13.14
N GLY A 85 4.08 9.95 13.70
CA GLY A 85 3.49 8.79 14.36
C GLY A 85 2.98 7.72 13.39
N GLU A 86 2.29 6.73 13.95
CA GLU A 86 1.82 5.53 13.23
C GLU A 86 0.96 5.87 12.00
N GLN A 87 0.11 6.90 12.09
CA GLN A 87 -0.71 7.32 10.95
C GLN A 87 0.14 7.85 9.79
N ARG A 88 1.26 8.54 10.07
CA ARG A 88 2.20 9.00 9.03
C ARG A 88 2.82 7.80 8.31
N GLU A 89 3.26 6.80 9.07
CA GLU A 89 3.87 5.58 8.53
C GLU A 89 2.88 4.78 7.68
N LEU A 90 1.64 4.64 8.14
CA LEU A 90 0.56 4.00 7.40
C LEU A 90 0.25 4.74 6.10
N ASP A 91 0.16 6.07 6.15
CA ASP A 91 -0.03 6.89 4.94
C ASP A 91 1.13 6.70 3.95
N ASP A 92 2.38 6.77 4.42
CA ASP A 92 3.57 6.63 3.58
C ASP A 92 3.60 5.24 2.91
N LEU A 93 3.27 4.19 3.66
CA LEU A 93 3.14 2.83 3.15
C LEU A 93 2.01 2.71 2.11
N ALA A 94 0.82 3.24 2.41
CA ALA A 94 -0.33 3.22 1.52
C ALA A 94 -0.04 3.94 0.19
N ILE A 95 0.58 5.13 0.26
CA ILE A 95 1.01 5.92 -0.90
C ILE A 95 2.03 5.13 -1.73
N ALA A 96 3.03 4.50 -1.08
CA ALA A 96 4.04 3.70 -1.77
C ALA A 96 3.45 2.48 -2.50
N ILE A 97 2.50 1.77 -1.88
CA ILE A 97 1.77 0.66 -2.49
C ILE A 97 0.94 1.15 -3.68
N ALA A 98 0.13 2.21 -3.48
CA ALA A 98 -0.71 2.79 -4.52
C ALA A 98 0.11 3.26 -5.73
N ARG A 99 1.30 3.81 -5.50
CA ARG A 99 2.23 4.23 -6.56
C ARG A 99 2.77 3.06 -7.39
N LYS A 100 3.03 1.91 -6.76
CA LYS A 100 3.54 0.70 -7.44
C LYS A 100 2.45 -0.09 -8.17
N SER A 101 1.18 0.13 -7.83
CA SER A 101 0.05 -0.58 -8.44
C SER A 101 -0.56 0.13 -9.66
N ARG A 102 -0.10 1.35 -9.97
CA ARG A 102 -0.81 2.34 -10.81
C ARG A 102 -1.37 1.82 -12.13
N ASP A 103 -2.65 2.14 -12.30
CA ASP A 103 -3.28 2.56 -13.55
C ASP A 103 -3.04 4.08 -13.76
N ARG A 104 -3.06 4.54 -15.01
CA ARG A 104 -2.42 5.76 -15.54
C ARG A 104 -3.10 7.10 -15.23
N PHE A 105 -4.31 7.09 -14.71
CA PHE A 105 -5.13 8.30 -14.63
C PHE A 105 -4.65 9.26 -13.51
N ASN A 106 -4.60 10.56 -13.83
CA ASN A 106 -4.21 11.68 -12.95
C ASN A 106 -2.79 11.66 -12.37
N ARG A 107 -1.82 11.09 -13.09
CA ARG A 107 -0.41 11.04 -12.66
C ARG A 107 0.17 12.36 -12.20
N ALA A 108 -0.06 13.43 -12.96
CA ALA A 108 0.45 14.76 -12.63
C ALA A 108 -0.09 15.30 -11.29
N LYS A 109 -1.41 15.22 -11.05
CA LYS A 109 -2.05 15.70 -9.81
C LYS A 109 -1.59 14.89 -8.59
N TRP A 110 -1.53 13.58 -8.74
CA TRP A 110 -1.05 12.66 -7.72
C TRP A 110 0.42 12.96 -7.34
N ASP A 111 1.28 13.10 -8.34
CA ASP A 111 2.71 13.40 -8.14
C ASP A 111 2.91 14.80 -7.54
N ALA A 112 2.05 15.77 -7.89
CA ALA A 112 2.04 17.10 -7.29
C ALA A 112 1.64 17.06 -5.81
N ALA A 113 0.57 16.34 -5.46
CA ALA A 113 0.13 16.17 -4.07
C ALA A 113 1.18 15.48 -3.20
N TRP A 114 1.78 14.39 -3.71
CA TRP A 114 2.87 13.70 -3.02
C TRP A 114 4.08 14.63 -2.79
N ARG A 115 4.55 15.35 -3.82
CA ARG A 115 5.66 16.30 -3.66
C ARG A 115 5.33 17.45 -2.70
N ALA A 116 4.09 17.92 -2.66
CA ALA A 116 3.67 18.96 -1.72
C ALA A 116 3.80 18.48 -0.27
N ARG A 117 3.38 17.25 0.01
CA ARG A 117 3.55 16.61 1.32
C ARG A 117 5.02 16.45 1.71
N GLU A 118 5.88 15.96 0.80
CA GLU A 118 7.32 15.84 1.06
C GLU A 118 7.98 17.19 1.37
N ARG A 119 7.58 18.25 0.66
CA ARG A 119 8.06 19.61 0.94
C ARG A 119 7.66 20.09 2.32
N GLN A 120 6.40 19.86 2.73
CA GLN A 120 5.89 20.25 4.06
C GLN A 120 6.64 19.53 5.18
N ALA A 121 6.99 18.25 4.99
CA ALA A 121 7.80 17.51 5.95
C ALA A 121 9.21 18.13 6.11
N ARG A 122 9.83 18.56 4.99
CA ARG A 122 11.17 19.16 5.00
C ARG A 122 11.24 20.52 5.68
N THR A 123 10.32 21.43 5.38
CA THR A 123 10.33 22.80 5.93
C THR A 123 10.16 22.89 7.44
N ARG A 124 9.63 21.85 8.10
CA ARG A 124 9.49 21.83 9.57
C ARG A 124 10.59 21.04 10.30
N GLY A 125 11.29 20.14 9.62
CA GLY A 125 12.49 19.49 10.18
C GLY A 125 13.69 20.43 10.32
N GLU A 126 13.73 21.50 9.52
CA GLU A 126 14.77 22.54 9.56
C GLU A 126 14.51 23.64 10.61
N GLY A 127 13.34 23.65 11.27
CA GLY A 127 12.97 24.61 12.31
C GLY A 127 13.22 24.15 13.76
N GLY A 128 13.77 22.94 13.95
CA GLY A 128 13.98 22.31 15.26
C GLY A 128 15.44 22.30 15.75
N ARG A 129 16.18 23.38 15.51
CA ARG A 129 17.47 23.67 16.18
C ARG A 129 17.42 25.11 16.69
N GLY A 130 16.89 25.28 17.89
CA GLY A 130 16.99 26.47 18.72
C GLY A 130 17.36 26.02 20.12
#